data_AF-A0A0P8C7W8-F1
#
_entry.id   AF-A0A0P8C7W8-F1
#
_cell.length_a   1.000
_cell.length_b   1.000
_cell.length_c   1.000
_cell.angle_alpha   90.00
_cell.angle_beta   90.00
_cell.angle_gamma   90.00
#
_symmetry.space_group_name_H-M   'P 1'
#
loop_
_entity.id
_entity.type
_entity.pdbx_description
1 polymer ?
#
loop_
_entity_poly.entity_id
_entity_poly.type
_entity_poly.pdbx_seq_one_letter_code
_entity_poly.pdbx_strand_id
1 'polypeptide(L)'
;MTITFQLRSKTTPTVEPAVVTIEQLATFRAFAKTYGFIVGVFDDEAFRYLDHGFEARVCPWSLATLARLFGNQEAAIAVIEEAQFLGLTVRFWRDAESESIKMVVSSTPDGAWSMNLSNANAHHLLDALGKDCEAFGQI
;
A
#
# COMPACT_ATOMS: atom_id res chain seq x y z
N MET A 1 0.09 13.13 23.71
CA MET A 1 -0.23 11.82 23.12
C MET A 1 -1.19 12.04 21.97
N THR A 2 -1.04 11.29 20.89
CA THR A 2 -1.88 11.41 19.70
C THR A 2 -2.37 10.04 19.27
N ILE A 3 -3.45 10.02 18.49
CA ILE A 3 -4.06 8.81 17.94
C ILE A 3 -4.07 8.93 16.41
N THR A 4 -3.65 7.87 15.73
CA THR A 4 -3.59 7.81 14.27
C THR A 4 -4.78 7.03 13.72
N PHE A 5 -5.55 7.64 12.83
CA PHE A 5 -6.65 7.01 12.13
C PHE A 5 -6.26 6.71 10.68
N GLN A 6 -6.67 5.55 10.16
CA GLN A 6 -6.45 5.16 8.78
C GLN A 6 -7.75 4.57 8.21
N LEU A 7 -8.04 4.89 6.96
CA LEU A 7 -9.14 4.26 6.22
C LEU A 7 -8.68 2.91 5.66
N ARG A 8 -9.52 1.89 5.87
CA ARG A 8 -9.36 0.56 5.30
C ARG A 8 -10.65 0.17 4.60
N SER A 9 -10.53 -0.27 3.35
CA SER A 9 -11.61 -0.89 2.61
C SER A 9 -11.94 -2.25 3.21
N LYS A 10 -13.24 -2.61 3.13
CA LYS A 10 -13.73 -3.94 3.49
C LYS A 10 -13.74 -4.89 2.30
N THR A 11 -13.37 -4.42 1.11
CA THR A 11 -13.32 -5.25 -0.09
C THR A 11 -12.25 -6.32 0.07
N THR A 12 -12.58 -7.54 -0.35
CA THR A 12 -11.65 -8.66 -0.39
C THR A 12 -11.11 -8.79 -1.82
N PRO A 13 -9.80 -8.58 -2.05
CA PRO A 13 -9.17 -8.85 -3.33
C PRO A 13 -9.36 -10.31 -3.74
N THR A 14 -9.56 -10.56 -5.03
CA THR A 14 -9.76 -11.92 -5.58
C THR A 14 -8.52 -12.45 -6.27
N VAL A 15 -7.57 -11.59 -6.61
CA VAL A 15 -6.32 -11.98 -7.28
C VAL A 15 -5.27 -12.47 -6.28
N GLU A 16 -4.56 -13.54 -6.65
CA GLU A 16 -3.45 -14.07 -5.88
C GLU A 16 -2.24 -13.11 -5.90
N PRO A 17 -1.39 -13.12 -4.86
CA PRO A 17 -0.17 -12.32 -4.86
C PRO A 17 0.76 -12.67 -6.02
N ALA A 18 1.21 -11.64 -6.74
CA ALA A 18 2.23 -11.77 -7.77
C ALA A 18 3.63 -11.85 -7.15
N VAL A 19 4.55 -12.54 -7.83
CA VAL A 19 5.98 -12.50 -7.50
C VAL A 19 6.66 -11.51 -8.43
N VAL A 20 7.34 -10.52 -7.87
CA VAL A 20 8.10 -9.51 -8.62
C VAL A 20 9.59 -9.59 -8.27
N THR A 21 10.43 -9.08 -9.16
CA THR A 21 11.88 -9.02 -8.93
C THR A 21 12.30 -7.69 -8.30
N ILE A 22 13.50 -7.67 -7.73
CA ILE A 22 14.07 -6.44 -7.17
C ILE A 22 14.30 -5.38 -8.25
N GLU A 23 14.64 -5.80 -9.48
CA GLU A 23 14.85 -4.90 -10.62
C GLU A 23 13.55 -4.24 -11.09
N GLN A 24 12.44 -5.00 -11.11
CA GLN A 24 11.12 -4.47 -11.42
C GLN A 24 10.70 -3.43 -10.37
N LEU A 25 10.92 -3.75 -9.09
CA LEU A 25 10.63 -2.83 -7.99
C LEU A 25 11.51 -1.57 -8.03
N ALA A 26 12.79 -1.71 -8.35
CA ALA A 26 13.72 -0.58 -8.52
C ALA A 26 13.29 0.32 -9.68
N THR A 27 12.87 -0.28 -10.80
CA THR A 27 12.37 0.43 -11.99
C THR A 27 11.07 1.17 -11.67
N PHE A 28 10.17 0.53 -10.95
CA PHE A 28 8.95 1.13 -10.43
C PHE A 28 9.23 2.32 -9.50
N ARG A 29 10.16 2.17 -8.55
CA ARG A 29 10.60 3.24 -7.64
C ARG A 29 11.17 4.43 -8.40
N ALA A 30 12.07 4.19 -9.36
CA ALA A 30 12.65 5.24 -10.19
C ALA A 30 11.58 6.00 -10.99
N PHE A 31 10.61 5.27 -11.54
CA PHE A 31 9.46 5.85 -12.21
C PHE A 31 8.63 6.72 -11.24
N ALA A 32 8.19 6.19 -10.10
CA ALA A 32 7.38 6.92 -9.12
C ALA A 32 8.08 8.17 -8.56
N LYS A 33 9.41 8.12 -8.38
CA LYS A 33 10.22 9.26 -7.93
C LYS A 33 10.13 10.45 -8.86
N THR A 34 10.12 10.21 -10.17
CA THR A 34 10.06 11.24 -11.21
C THR A 34 8.80 12.12 -11.10
N TYR A 35 7.72 11.58 -10.54
CA TYR A 35 6.42 12.25 -10.45
C TYR A 35 6.06 12.71 -9.03
N GLY A 36 6.98 12.62 -8.06
CA GLY A 36 6.73 13.08 -6.69
C GLY A 36 5.69 12.26 -5.92
N PHE A 37 5.32 11.07 -6.40
CA PHE A 37 4.36 10.17 -5.73
C PHE A 37 5.01 9.28 -4.66
N ILE A 38 6.27 9.53 -4.31
CA ILE A 38 6.95 8.82 -3.23
C ILE A 38 6.56 9.44 -1.90
N VAL A 39 5.68 8.74 -1.16
CA VAL A 39 5.41 9.02 0.25
C VAL A 39 6.26 8.04 1.09
N GLY A 40 7.34 8.55 1.69
CA GLY A 40 7.77 8.17 3.04
C GLY A 40 8.64 6.93 3.31
N VAL A 41 9.00 6.04 2.38
CA VAL A 41 9.73 4.79 2.75
C VAL A 41 10.91 4.41 1.83
N PHE A 42 11.15 5.13 0.73
CA PHE A 42 11.95 4.61 -0.38
C PHE A 42 13.36 5.21 -0.52
N ASP A 43 14.07 5.57 0.55
CA ASP A 43 15.49 5.99 0.43
C ASP A 43 16.50 4.91 0.82
N ASP A 44 16.04 3.72 1.22
CA ASP A 44 16.93 2.58 1.43
C ASP A 44 17.23 1.85 0.11
N GLU A 45 18.46 1.99 -0.37
CA GLU A 45 18.96 1.25 -1.54
C GLU A 45 19.04 -0.26 -1.32
N ALA A 46 19.09 -0.71 -0.05
CA ALA A 46 19.09 -2.12 0.30
C ALA A 46 17.68 -2.73 0.42
N PHE A 47 16.62 -1.94 0.22
CA PHE A 47 15.23 -2.39 0.29
C PHE A 47 14.85 -3.11 1.61
N ARG A 48 15.45 -2.76 2.76
CA ARG A 48 15.14 -3.42 4.05
C ARG A 48 13.69 -3.23 4.49
N TYR A 49 13.03 -2.17 4.00
CA TYR A 49 11.60 -1.97 4.24
C TYR A 49 10.72 -3.08 3.69
N LEU A 50 11.23 -3.94 2.79
CA LEU A 50 10.49 -5.12 2.32
C LEU A 50 10.20 -6.12 3.44
N ASP A 51 11.00 -6.14 4.51
CA ASP A 51 10.81 -7.05 5.65
C ASP A 51 9.54 -6.70 6.44
N HIS A 52 9.15 -5.41 6.45
CA HIS A 52 7.89 -4.94 7.03
C HIS A 52 6.78 -4.76 5.97
N GLY A 53 7.20 -4.71 4.72
CA GLY A 53 6.39 -4.35 3.57
C GLY A 53 6.01 -2.87 3.53
N PHE A 54 5.60 -2.43 2.36
CA PHE A 54 5.16 -1.06 2.12
C PHE A 54 4.01 -1.04 1.13
N GLU A 55 3.25 0.04 1.13
CA GLU A 55 2.18 0.26 0.16
C GLU A 55 2.59 1.33 -0.86
N ALA A 56 2.21 1.11 -2.12
CA ALA A 56 2.34 2.10 -3.18
C ALA A 56 0.98 2.32 -3.85
N ARG A 57 0.74 3.57 -4.22
CA ARG A 57 -0.36 3.94 -5.10
C ARG A 57 -0.13 3.30 -6.46
N VAL A 58 -1.18 2.94 -7.19
CA VAL A 58 -1.10 2.51 -8.61
C VAL A 58 -2.16 3.15 -9.48
N CYS A 59 -3.27 3.60 -8.91
CA CYS A 59 -4.39 4.26 -9.59
C CYS A 59 -4.01 5.53 -10.38
N PRO A 60 -3.01 6.34 -9.98
CA PRO A 60 -2.63 7.52 -10.76
C PRO A 60 -1.98 7.23 -12.12
N TRP A 61 -1.63 5.98 -12.43
CA TRP A 61 -0.82 5.65 -13.60
C TRP A 61 -1.55 4.75 -14.59
N SER A 62 -1.18 4.84 -15.87
CA SER A 62 -1.78 3.96 -16.87
C SER A 62 -1.34 2.52 -16.70
N LEU A 63 -2.29 1.58 -16.84
CA LEU A 63 -2.03 0.14 -16.75
C LEU A 63 -0.92 -0.30 -17.70
N ALA A 64 -0.89 0.21 -18.93
CA ALA A 64 0.14 -0.10 -19.92
C ALA A 64 1.55 0.29 -19.45
N THR A 65 1.69 1.41 -18.74
CA THR A 65 2.98 1.82 -18.17
C THR A 65 3.41 0.85 -17.09
N LEU A 66 2.52 0.56 -16.14
CA LEU A 66 2.84 -0.34 -15.02
C LEU A 66 3.11 -1.76 -15.50
N ALA A 67 2.31 -2.29 -16.42
CA ALA A 67 2.55 -3.58 -17.08
C ALA A 67 3.99 -3.66 -17.61
N ARG A 68 4.47 -2.62 -18.32
CA ARG A 68 5.84 -2.58 -18.83
C ARG A 68 6.89 -2.58 -17.71
N LEU A 69 6.67 -1.82 -16.62
CA LEU A 69 7.60 -1.77 -15.48
C LEU A 69 7.74 -3.14 -14.80
N PHE A 70 6.65 -3.91 -14.74
CA PHE A 70 6.61 -5.26 -14.18
C PHE A 70 6.75 -6.36 -15.26
N GLY A 71 7.41 -6.06 -16.39
CA GLY A 71 7.80 -7.06 -17.39
C GLY A 71 6.64 -7.75 -18.11
N ASN A 72 5.47 -7.11 -18.20
CA ASN A 72 4.22 -7.64 -18.76
C ASN A 72 3.78 -8.98 -18.14
N GLN A 73 4.12 -9.21 -16.87
CA GLN A 73 3.73 -10.43 -16.16
C GLN A 73 2.24 -10.40 -15.85
N GLU A 74 1.51 -11.43 -16.28
CA GLU A 74 0.06 -11.54 -16.10
C GLU A 74 -0.38 -11.39 -14.64
N ALA A 75 0.32 -12.06 -13.71
CA ALA A 75 0.00 -11.97 -12.28
C ALA A 75 0.15 -10.54 -11.73
N ALA A 76 1.22 -9.83 -12.11
CA ALA A 76 1.42 -8.44 -11.69
C ALA A 76 0.35 -7.52 -12.30
N ILE A 77 0.02 -7.73 -13.58
CA ILE A 77 -1.04 -6.99 -14.27
C ILE A 77 -2.38 -7.20 -13.56
N ALA A 78 -2.74 -8.43 -13.20
CA ALA A 78 -3.99 -8.74 -12.51
C ALA A 78 -4.09 -8.02 -11.15
N VAL A 79 -3.01 -8.03 -10.36
CA VAL A 79 -2.95 -7.29 -9.08
C VAL A 79 -3.14 -5.78 -9.30
N ILE A 80 -2.45 -5.22 -10.30
CA ILE A 80 -2.53 -3.78 -10.60
C ILE A 80 -3.93 -3.41 -11.08
N GLU A 81 -4.49 -4.17 -12.02
CA GLU A 81 -5.82 -3.94 -12.57
C GLU A 81 -6.90 -4.01 -11.48
N GLU A 82 -6.87 -5.04 -10.62
CA GLU A 82 -7.83 -5.15 -9.52
C GLU A 82 -7.68 -4.00 -8.52
N ALA A 83 -6.45 -3.63 -8.15
CA ALA A 83 -6.21 -2.47 -7.29
C ALA A 83 -6.75 -1.17 -7.90
N GLN A 84 -6.53 -0.95 -9.20
CA GLN A 84 -7.06 0.22 -9.92
C GLN A 84 -8.58 0.21 -10.00
N PHE A 85 -9.19 -0.94 -10.28
CA PHE A 85 -10.63 -1.12 -10.34
C PHE A 85 -11.32 -0.84 -9.00
N LEU A 86 -10.70 -1.30 -7.90
CA LEU A 86 -11.21 -1.11 -6.55
C LEU A 86 -10.83 0.24 -5.92
N GLY A 87 -9.96 1.03 -6.58
CA GLY A 87 -9.45 2.29 -6.03
C GLY A 87 -8.58 2.07 -4.78
N LEU A 88 -7.76 1.02 -4.77
CA LEU A 88 -6.89 0.62 -3.65
C LEU A 88 -5.41 0.75 -4.00
N THR A 89 -4.55 0.76 -2.98
CA THR A 89 -3.09 0.67 -3.15
C THR A 89 -2.65 -0.78 -3.35
N VAL A 90 -1.39 -0.98 -3.74
CA VAL A 90 -0.73 -2.29 -3.76
C VAL A 90 0.28 -2.37 -2.62
N ARG A 91 0.40 -3.53 -1.98
CA ARG A 91 1.41 -3.80 -0.97
C ARG A 91 2.51 -4.68 -1.56
N PHE A 92 3.75 -4.35 -1.24
CA PHE A 92 4.92 -5.17 -1.52
C PHE A 92 5.57 -5.61 -0.21
N TRP A 93 6.07 -6.84 -0.15
CA TRP A 93 6.85 -7.35 0.98
C TRP A 93 7.75 -8.50 0.55
N ARG A 94 8.77 -8.81 1.35
CA ARG A 94 9.56 -10.03 1.20
C ARG A 94 8.90 -11.13 2.01
N ASP A 95 8.52 -12.20 1.33
CA ASP A 95 7.99 -13.39 1.99
C ASP A 95 9.11 -14.12 2.76
N ALA A 96 8.90 -14.42 4.03
CA ALA A 96 9.93 -15.00 4.90
C ALA A 96 10.21 -16.49 4.61
N GLU A 97 9.27 -17.20 3.97
CA GLU A 97 9.45 -18.62 3.65
C GLU A 97 10.12 -18.79 2.29
N SER A 98 9.65 -18.06 1.29
CA SER A 98 10.12 -18.19 -0.10
C SER A 98 11.19 -17.17 -0.49
N GLU A 99 11.50 -16.19 0.38
CA GLU A 99 12.42 -15.06 0.13
C GLU A 99 12.05 -14.19 -1.08
N SER A 100 10.87 -14.44 -1.66
CA SER A 100 10.39 -13.78 -2.87
C SER A 100 9.71 -12.47 -2.53
N ILE A 101 9.84 -11.47 -3.40
CA ILE A 101 9.11 -10.21 -3.25
C ILE A 101 7.70 -10.43 -3.79
N LYS A 102 6.72 -10.30 -2.91
CA LYS A 102 5.30 -10.42 -3.23
C LYS A 102 4.70 -9.06 -3.49
N MET A 103 3.68 -9.05 -4.34
CA MET A 103 2.86 -7.89 -4.68
C MET A 103 1.39 -8.30 -4.58
N VAL A 104 0.59 -7.57 -3.80
CA VAL A 104 -0.85 -7.86 -3.61
C VAL A 104 -1.65 -6.58 -3.55
N VAL A 105 -2.95 -6.66 -3.82
CA VAL A 105 -3.90 -5.56 -3.57
C VAL A 105 -3.99 -5.32 -2.06
N SER A 106 -3.77 -4.08 -1.62
CA SER A 106 -3.95 -3.69 -0.22
C SER A 106 -5.40 -3.31 0.07
N SER A 107 -5.75 -3.26 1.36
CA SER A 107 -7.01 -2.71 1.83
C SER A 107 -7.00 -1.18 1.96
N THR A 108 -5.88 -0.48 1.77
CA THR A 108 -5.84 0.99 1.85
C THR A 108 -6.42 1.62 0.58
N PRO A 109 -7.42 2.52 0.69
CA PRO A 109 -7.89 3.28 -0.46
C PRO A 109 -6.80 4.18 -1.05
N ASP A 110 -6.76 4.28 -2.37
CA ASP A 110 -5.79 5.13 -3.06
C ASP A 110 -5.99 6.61 -2.69
N GLY A 111 -4.90 7.27 -2.30
CA GLY A 111 -4.94 8.64 -1.82
C GLY A 111 -5.48 8.81 -0.38
N ALA A 112 -5.82 7.73 0.33
CA ALA A 112 -6.13 7.84 1.75
C ALA A 112 -4.87 8.18 2.56
N TRP A 113 -4.92 9.25 3.34
CA TRP A 113 -3.86 9.63 4.27
C TRP A 113 -4.22 9.25 5.70
N SER A 114 -3.21 8.87 6.48
CA SER A 114 -3.38 8.71 7.92
C SER A 114 -3.63 10.08 8.56
N MET A 115 -4.61 10.17 9.45
CA MET A 115 -4.90 11.37 10.20
C MET A 115 -4.36 11.24 11.62
N ASN A 116 -3.45 12.14 12.01
CA ASN A 116 -2.88 12.19 13.35
C ASN A 116 -3.61 13.26 14.17
N LEU A 117 -4.33 12.84 15.20
CA LEU A 117 -5.16 13.72 16.02
C LEU A 117 -4.66 13.78 17.46
N SER A 118 -4.81 14.95 18.09
CA SER A 118 -4.69 15.04 19.55
C SER A 118 -5.71 14.12 20.21
N ASN A 119 -5.43 13.61 21.42
CA ASN A 119 -6.38 12.74 22.13
C ASN A 119 -7.78 13.35 22.23
N ALA A 120 -7.90 14.63 22.55
CA ALA A 120 -9.20 15.30 22.63
C ALA A 120 -9.98 15.22 21.30
N ASN A 121 -9.33 15.55 20.18
CA ASN A 121 -9.96 15.48 18.87
C ASN A 121 -10.25 14.05 18.42
N ALA A 122 -9.39 13.10 18.79
CA ALA A 122 -9.58 11.69 18.51
C ALA A 122 -10.80 11.12 19.23
N HIS A 123 -11.00 11.47 20.51
CA HIS A 123 -12.19 11.05 21.27
C HIS A 123 -13.47 11.66 20.70
N HIS A 124 -13.45 12.94 20.30
CA HIS A 124 -14.59 13.54 19.60
C HIS A 124 -14.93 12.85 18.29
N LEU A 125 -13.92 12.43 17.51
CA LEU A 125 -14.15 11.67 16.28
C LEU A 125 -14.74 10.29 16.56
N LEU A 126 -14.24 9.57 17.58
CA LEU A 126 -14.75 8.26 17.97
C LEU A 126 -16.22 8.35 18.43
N ASP A 127 -16.55 9.34 19.24
CA ASP A 127 -17.92 9.60 19.71
C ASP A 127 -18.86 9.91 18.53
N ALA A 128 -18.43 10.76 17.58
CA ALA A 128 -19.18 11.05 16.36
C ALA A 128 -19.41 9.82 15.46
N LEU A 129 -18.51 8.84 15.52
CA LEU A 129 -18.63 7.56 14.81
C LEU A 129 -19.41 6.50 15.60
N GLY A 130 -19.91 6.82 16.79
CA GLY A 130 -20.59 5.88 17.69
C GLY A 130 -19.69 4.74 18.15
N LYS A 131 -18.39 5.01 18.34
CA LYS A 131 -17.39 4.04 18.82
C LYS A 131 -17.00 4.37 20.25
N ASP A 132 -17.10 3.37 21.13
CA ASP A 132 -16.65 3.51 22.51
C ASP A 132 -15.15 3.78 22.61
N CYS A 133 -14.76 4.58 23.59
CA CYS A 133 -13.40 5.09 23.77
C CYS A 133 -12.45 4.13 24.51
N GLU A 134 -12.85 2.89 24.77
CA GLU A 134 -12.00 1.93 25.50
C GLU A 134 -10.91 1.33 24.60
N ALA A 135 -9.67 1.77 24.86
CA ALA A 135 -8.38 1.17 24.51
C ALA A 135 -8.28 0.38 23.19
N PHE A 136 -8.62 0.99 22.06
CA PHE A 136 -8.39 0.37 20.75
C PHE A 136 -6.97 0.63 20.25
N GLY A 137 -6.06 -0.26 20.64
CA GLY A 137 -4.87 -0.59 19.89
C GLY A 137 -4.82 -2.11 19.69
N GLN A 138 -4.98 -2.59 18.45
CA GLN A 138 -4.35 -3.86 18.10
C GLN A 138 -2.89 -3.53 17.80
N ILE A 139 -2.00 -4.09 18.63
CA ILE A 139 -0.58 -4.22 18.32
C ILE A 139 -0.44 -5.24 17.19
#